data_AF-A0A2S3ZF57-F1
#
_entry.id   AF-A0A2S3ZF57-F1
#
_cell.length_a   1.000
_cell.length_b   1.000
_cell.length_c   1.000
_cell.angle_alpha   90.00
_cell.angle_beta   90.00
_cell.angle_gamma   90.00
#
_symmetry.space_group_name_H-M   'P 1'
#
loop_
_entity.id
_entity.type
_entity.pdbx_description
1 polymer ?
#
loop_
_entity_poly.entity_id
_entity_poly.type
_entity_poly.pdbx_seq_one_letter_code
_entity_poly.pdbx_strand_id
1 'polypeptide(L)'
;MSIADEGLPPTPDGDDYSPEPTLDDRVQADLVRHTERIAADDRVIARAQARRIEHLLDLQDWSEQPRVASRLHGNPANIRLADDNAASLTEDPARAAAYNRWDDREVARRTIVSETACLTRVAERTIDRQLNEARFLSSYAPATFAAFSRGEISYRHATTLLGQLLTLPDGGQAAFEERVLPEAKRLPVSGSSTRPAGCGRSCTRNRS
;
A
#
# COMPACT_ATOMS: atom_id res chain seq x y z
N MET A 1 41.56 -71.05 -37.29
CA MET A 1 40.42 -70.85 -36.36
C MET A 1 40.64 -69.52 -35.69
N SER A 2 39.81 -68.53 -36.07
CA SER A 2 39.75 -67.20 -35.47
C SER A 2 39.35 -67.30 -34.01
N ILE A 3 40.01 -66.52 -33.16
CA ILE A 3 39.40 -66.03 -31.94
C ILE A 3 39.52 -64.52 -32.05
N ALA A 4 38.40 -63.87 -32.36
CA ALA A 4 38.30 -62.43 -32.42
C ALA A 4 38.38 -61.90 -30.98
N ASP A 5 39.35 -61.03 -30.76
CA ASP A 5 39.46 -60.20 -29.57
C ASP A 5 38.42 -59.07 -29.74
N GLU A 6 37.20 -59.30 -29.23
CA GLU A 6 36.19 -58.24 -29.17
C GLU A 6 36.57 -57.26 -28.06
N GLY A 7 37.22 -56.17 -28.47
CA GLY A 7 37.40 -54.99 -27.65
C GLY A 7 36.05 -54.41 -27.23
N LEU A 8 35.79 -54.45 -25.92
CA LEU A 8 34.66 -53.78 -25.29
C LEU A 8 34.68 -52.28 -25.70
N PRO A 9 33.55 -51.69 -26.14
CA PRO A 9 33.54 -50.28 -26.48
C PRO A 9 33.86 -49.45 -25.22
N PRO A 10 34.71 -48.39 -25.33
CA PRO A 10 34.96 -47.53 -24.20
C PRO A 10 33.63 -46.95 -23.73
N THR A 11 33.34 -47.08 -22.44
CA THR A 11 32.25 -46.33 -21.81
C THR A 11 32.52 -44.86 -22.09
N PRO A 12 31.55 -44.09 -22.60
CA PRO A 12 31.73 -42.65 -22.64
C PRO A 12 31.86 -42.22 -21.19
N ASP A 13 33.09 -41.86 -20.80
CA ASP A 13 33.34 -41.07 -19.61
C ASP A 13 32.55 -39.79 -19.82
N GLY A 14 31.33 -39.81 -19.29
CA GLY A 14 30.47 -38.65 -19.16
C GLY A 14 31.10 -37.76 -18.12
N ASP A 15 32.24 -37.17 -18.46
CA ASP A 15 32.78 -36.03 -17.77
C ASP A 15 31.69 -34.97 -17.82
N ASP A 16 30.99 -34.82 -16.70
CA ASP A 16 30.11 -33.72 -16.36
C ASP A 16 30.96 -32.44 -16.24
N TYR A 17 31.64 -32.08 -17.33
CA TYR A 17 32.45 -30.89 -17.45
C TYR A 17 31.49 -29.71 -17.58
N SER A 18 31.03 -29.22 -16.43
CA SER A 18 30.51 -27.87 -16.33
C SER A 18 31.71 -26.91 -16.39
N PRO A 19 31.88 -26.13 -17.47
CA PRO A 19 33.00 -25.18 -17.56
C PRO A 19 32.98 -24.23 -16.37
N GLU A 20 34.16 -23.90 -15.84
CA GLU A 20 34.29 -22.89 -14.79
C GLU A 20 33.61 -21.59 -15.25
N PRO A 21 32.70 -21.01 -14.43
CA PRO A 21 31.97 -19.81 -14.82
C PRO A 21 32.95 -18.66 -15.04
N THR A 22 32.75 -17.93 -16.13
CA THR A 22 33.58 -16.80 -16.51
C THR A 22 33.47 -15.67 -15.48
N LEU A 23 34.38 -14.69 -15.53
CA LEU A 23 34.28 -13.51 -14.66
C LEU A 23 32.94 -12.79 -14.89
N ASP A 24 32.48 -12.70 -16.14
CA ASP A 24 31.20 -12.07 -16.49
C ASP A 24 30.01 -12.83 -15.87
N ASP A 25 30.03 -14.17 -15.90
CA ASP A 25 29.00 -15.01 -15.26
C ASP A 25 28.96 -14.79 -13.74
N ARG A 26 30.13 -14.69 -13.11
CA ARG A 26 30.25 -14.43 -11.66
C ARG A 26 29.73 -13.05 -11.29
N VAL A 27 30.12 -12.01 -12.04
CA VAL A 27 29.65 -10.63 -11.85
C VAL A 27 28.14 -10.54 -12.03
N GLN A 28 27.59 -11.20 -13.06
CA GLN A 28 26.15 -11.21 -13.31
C GLN A 28 25.41 -11.93 -12.18
N ALA A 29 25.93 -13.06 -11.68
CA ALA A 29 25.37 -13.76 -10.54
C ALA A 29 25.42 -12.91 -9.25
N ASP A 30 26.50 -12.15 -9.02
CA ASP A 30 26.59 -11.21 -7.90
C ASP A 30 25.60 -10.06 -8.02
N LEU A 31 25.43 -9.47 -9.20
CA LEU A 31 24.45 -8.42 -9.44
C LEU A 31 23.03 -8.90 -9.10
N VAL A 32 22.68 -10.13 -9.53
CA VAL A 32 21.39 -10.74 -9.19
C VAL A 32 21.26 -10.88 -7.67
N ARG A 33 22.26 -11.45 -6.99
CA ARG A 33 22.23 -11.58 -5.51
C ARG A 33 22.06 -10.24 -4.79
N HIS A 34 22.78 -9.21 -5.24
CA HIS A 34 22.69 -7.88 -4.63
C HIS A 34 21.31 -7.26 -4.83
N THR A 35 20.74 -7.37 -6.03
CA THR A 35 19.41 -6.83 -6.33
C THR A 35 18.28 -7.62 -5.66
N GLU A 36 18.42 -8.94 -5.51
CA GLU A 36 17.48 -9.78 -4.75
C GLU A 36 17.43 -9.42 -3.27
N ARG A 37 18.56 -9.05 -2.66
CA ARG A 37 18.58 -8.54 -1.27
C ARG A 37 17.78 -7.25 -1.13
N ILE A 38 17.98 -6.29 -2.04
CA ILE A 38 17.20 -5.04 -2.06
C ILE A 38 15.71 -5.34 -2.21
N ALA A 39 15.35 -6.22 -3.14
CA ALA A 39 13.97 -6.63 -3.32
C ALA A 39 13.39 -7.30 -2.07
N ALA A 40 14.16 -8.11 -1.34
CA ALA A 40 13.71 -8.72 -0.09
C ALA A 40 13.42 -7.66 0.99
N ASP A 41 14.27 -6.65 1.13
CA ASP A 41 14.07 -5.53 2.05
C ASP A 41 12.82 -4.72 1.68
N ASP A 42 12.60 -4.47 0.39
CA ASP A 42 11.38 -3.78 -0.09
C ASP A 42 10.10 -4.53 0.31
N ARG A 43 10.11 -5.87 0.27
CA ARG A 43 8.97 -6.68 0.74
C ARG A 43 8.77 -6.53 2.26
N VAL A 44 9.84 -6.43 3.04
CA VAL A 44 9.76 -6.18 4.49
C VAL A 44 9.19 -4.79 4.75
N ILE A 45 9.62 -3.78 4.01
CA ILE A 45 9.08 -2.41 4.09
C ILE A 45 7.59 -2.41 3.76
N ALA A 46 7.17 -3.07 2.66
CA ALA A 46 5.77 -3.14 2.28
C ALA A 46 4.91 -3.79 3.38
N ARG A 47 5.37 -4.91 3.96
CA ARG A 47 4.69 -5.58 5.09
C ARG A 47 4.59 -4.67 6.32
N ALA A 48 5.66 -3.93 6.63
CA ALA A 48 5.66 -2.99 7.75
C ALA A 48 4.67 -1.83 7.52
N GLN A 49 4.61 -1.30 6.29
CA GLN A 49 3.62 -0.30 5.91
C GLN A 49 2.19 -0.84 5.99
N ALA A 50 1.95 -2.08 5.57
CA ALA A 50 0.63 -2.72 5.69
C ALA A 50 0.17 -2.82 7.15
N ARG A 51 1.02 -3.30 8.06
CA ARG A 51 0.72 -3.32 9.51
C ARG A 51 0.42 -1.93 10.07
N ARG A 52 1.15 -0.91 9.60
CA ARG A 52 0.87 0.48 9.99
C ARG A 52 -0.51 0.93 9.51
N ILE A 53 -0.95 0.53 8.32
CA ILE A 53 -2.30 0.82 7.81
C ILE A 53 -3.36 0.12 8.65
N GLU A 54 -3.14 -1.14 9.05
CA GLU A 54 -4.05 -1.86 9.95
C GLU A 54 -4.21 -1.09 11.27
N HIS A 55 -3.11 -0.64 11.89
CA HIS A 55 -3.19 0.18 13.10
C HIS A 55 -3.93 1.52 12.90
N LEU A 56 -3.84 2.13 11.71
CA LEU A 56 -4.61 3.34 11.41
C LEU A 56 -6.12 3.04 11.31
N LEU A 57 -6.50 1.88 10.76
CA LEU A 57 -7.90 1.43 10.72
C LEU A 57 -8.42 1.17 12.12
N ASP A 58 -7.67 0.44 12.94
CA ASP A 58 -8.03 0.15 14.33
C ASP A 58 -8.19 1.44 15.15
N LEU A 59 -7.26 2.40 14.97
CA LEU A 59 -7.32 3.71 15.62
C LEU A 59 -8.57 4.48 15.18
N GLN A 60 -8.89 4.45 13.88
CA GLN A 60 -10.07 5.11 13.35
C GLN A 60 -11.35 4.48 13.92
N ASP A 61 -11.49 3.15 13.87
CA ASP A 61 -12.65 2.44 14.37
C ASP A 61 -12.83 2.62 15.88
N TRP A 62 -11.74 2.62 16.64
CA TRP A 62 -11.77 2.95 18.06
C TRP A 62 -12.26 4.39 18.30
N SER A 63 -11.75 5.36 17.54
CA SER A 63 -12.11 6.78 17.69
C SER A 63 -13.56 7.08 17.31
N GLU A 64 -14.13 6.32 16.36
CA GLU A 64 -15.49 6.49 15.86
C GLU A 64 -16.55 5.89 16.79
N GLN A 65 -16.16 5.10 17.80
CA GLN A 65 -17.09 4.62 18.82
C GLN A 65 -17.74 5.82 19.54
N PRO A 66 -19.08 5.91 19.65
CA PRO A 66 -19.75 7.10 20.18
C PRO A 66 -19.25 7.54 21.55
N ARG A 67 -18.97 6.57 22.44
CA ARG A 67 -18.41 6.83 23.78
C ARG A 67 -16.99 7.40 23.74
N VAL A 68 -16.18 7.02 22.77
CA VAL A 68 -14.80 7.49 22.62
C VAL A 68 -14.83 8.85 21.96
N ALA A 69 -15.57 9.00 20.86
CA ALA A 69 -15.72 10.25 20.14
C ALA A 69 -16.22 11.38 21.06
N SER A 70 -17.27 11.11 21.84
CA SER A 70 -17.80 12.06 22.82
C SER A 70 -16.75 12.47 23.85
N ARG A 71 -15.90 11.55 24.31
CA ARG A 71 -14.84 11.85 25.28
C ARG A 71 -13.62 12.55 24.68
N LEU A 72 -13.28 12.27 23.42
CA LEU A 72 -12.25 12.99 22.68
C LEU A 72 -12.70 14.42 22.35
N HIS A 73 -13.99 14.64 22.14
CA HIS A 73 -14.56 15.99 22.03
C HIS A 73 -14.47 16.73 23.37
N GLY A 74 -14.72 16.05 24.49
CA GLY A 74 -14.52 16.57 25.83
C GLY A 74 -15.41 15.89 26.85
N ASN A 75 -15.41 16.37 28.10
CA ASN A 75 -16.46 15.96 29.03
C ASN A 75 -17.77 16.61 28.56
N PRO A 76 -18.85 15.85 28.25
CA PRO A 76 -20.10 16.43 27.78
C PRO A 76 -20.71 17.44 28.78
N ALA A 77 -20.43 17.32 30.07
CA ALA A 77 -20.81 18.33 31.05
C ALA A 77 -19.99 19.63 30.92
N ASN A 78 -18.70 19.52 30.60
CA ASN A 78 -17.84 20.69 30.38
C ASN A 78 -18.15 21.38 29.04
N ILE A 79 -18.52 20.60 28.01
CA ILE A 79 -18.99 21.15 26.73
C ILE A 79 -20.26 21.97 26.96
N ARG A 80 -21.28 21.40 27.62
CA ARG A 80 -22.50 22.13 27.98
C ARG A 80 -22.23 23.38 28.81
N LEU A 81 -21.34 23.28 29.79
CA LEU A 81 -20.94 24.44 30.60
C LEU A 81 -20.26 25.52 29.74
N ALA A 82 -19.40 25.12 28.79
CA ALA A 82 -18.77 26.05 27.85
C ALA A 82 -19.80 26.69 26.92
N ASP A 83 -20.84 25.97 26.51
CA ASP A 83 -21.95 26.49 25.70
C ASP A 83 -22.79 27.51 26.47
N ASP A 84 -23.17 27.17 27.71
CA ASP A 84 -23.90 28.07 28.62
C ASP A 84 -23.08 29.35 28.87
N ASN A 85 -21.78 29.19 29.10
CA ASN A 85 -20.86 30.32 29.26
C ASN A 85 -20.75 31.14 27.97
N ALA A 86 -20.62 30.52 26.80
CA ALA A 86 -20.55 31.22 25.51
C ALA A 86 -21.84 32.00 25.22
N ALA A 87 -23.01 31.42 25.51
CA ALA A 87 -24.31 32.08 25.39
C ALA A 87 -24.43 33.30 26.32
N SER A 88 -23.82 33.23 27.51
CA SER A 88 -23.81 34.35 28.46
C SER A 88 -22.79 35.46 28.11
N LEU A 89 -21.73 35.13 27.35
CA LEU A 89 -20.61 36.03 27.02
C LEU A 89 -20.75 36.72 25.65
N THR A 90 -21.71 36.33 24.81
CA THR A 90 -21.97 36.98 23.52
C THR A 90 -23.45 37.33 23.38
N GLU A 91 -23.74 38.62 23.18
CA GLU A 91 -25.08 39.11 22.79
C GLU A 91 -25.50 38.62 21.38
N ASP A 92 -24.56 38.07 20.62
CA ASP A 92 -24.77 37.46 19.30
C ASP A 92 -24.84 35.92 19.41
N PRO A 93 -26.04 35.32 19.50
CA PRO A 93 -26.23 33.87 19.61
C PRO A 93 -25.66 33.08 18.43
N ALA A 94 -25.45 33.71 17.26
CA ALA A 94 -24.84 33.05 16.10
C ALA A 94 -23.34 32.75 16.29
N ARG A 95 -22.66 33.52 17.16
CA ARG A 95 -21.24 33.35 17.49
C ARG A 95 -21.03 32.34 18.61
N ALA A 96 -21.92 32.28 19.60
CA ALA A 96 -21.95 31.21 20.61
C ALA A 96 -22.22 29.83 19.98
N ALA A 97 -23.20 29.74 19.08
CA ALA A 97 -23.50 28.52 18.32
C ALA A 97 -22.34 28.06 17.41
N ALA A 98 -21.35 28.92 17.13
CA ALA A 98 -20.19 28.57 16.32
C ALA A 98 -19.20 27.63 17.00
N TYR A 99 -19.08 27.71 18.33
CA TYR A 99 -18.19 26.86 19.12
C TYR A 99 -18.67 25.41 19.21
N ASN A 100 -19.97 25.19 18.98
CA ASN A 100 -20.65 23.91 19.15
C ASN A 100 -20.98 23.22 17.81
N ARG A 101 -20.29 23.60 16.72
CA ARG A 101 -20.61 23.14 15.35
C ARG A 101 -19.95 21.83 14.94
N TRP A 102 -18.99 21.31 15.69
CA TRP A 102 -18.28 20.10 15.30
C TRP A 102 -18.90 18.88 15.95
N ASP A 103 -19.32 17.94 15.11
CA ASP A 103 -19.80 16.62 15.54
C ASP A 103 -18.69 15.88 16.30
N ASP A 104 -19.07 15.08 17.29
CA ASP A 104 -18.14 14.31 18.15
C ASP A 104 -17.16 13.51 17.29
N ARG A 105 -17.63 12.94 16.18
CA ARG A 105 -16.81 12.16 15.24
C ARG A 105 -15.78 13.00 14.51
N GLU A 106 -16.13 14.23 14.13
CA GLU A 106 -15.20 15.15 13.44
C GLU A 106 -14.09 15.59 14.41
N VAL A 107 -14.44 15.89 15.66
CA VAL A 107 -13.44 16.24 16.68
C VAL A 107 -12.54 15.04 16.98
N ALA A 108 -13.10 13.85 17.16
CA ALA A 108 -12.35 12.61 17.36
C ALA A 108 -11.35 12.35 16.22
N ARG A 109 -11.79 12.51 14.97
CA ARG A 109 -10.95 12.35 13.79
C ARG A 109 -9.77 13.34 13.80
N ARG A 110 -10.02 14.61 14.07
CA ARG A 110 -8.95 15.63 14.13
C ARG A 110 -7.96 15.33 15.26
N THR A 111 -8.45 14.92 16.42
CA THR A 111 -7.60 14.55 17.56
C THR A 111 -6.64 13.42 17.18
N ILE A 112 -7.15 12.31 16.63
CA ILE A 112 -6.27 11.19 16.25
C ILE A 112 -5.29 11.57 15.12
N VAL A 113 -5.69 12.45 14.19
CA VAL A 113 -4.82 12.95 13.12
C VAL A 113 -3.67 13.77 13.71
N SER A 114 -3.98 14.76 14.55
CA SER A 114 -2.98 15.63 15.17
C SER A 114 -2.02 14.85 16.07
N GLU A 115 -2.52 13.94 16.91
CA GLU A 115 -1.68 13.12 17.79
C GLU A 115 -0.76 12.20 16.96
N THR A 116 -1.31 11.51 15.97
CA THR A 116 -0.52 10.61 15.10
C THR A 116 0.51 11.39 14.29
N ALA A 117 0.14 12.56 13.76
CA ALA A 117 1.04 13.44 13.03
C ALA A 117 2.22 13.90 13.91
N CYS A 118 1.92 14.33 15.14
CA CYS A 118 2.93 14.74 16.11
C CYS A 118 3.90 13.60 16.44
N LEU A 119 3.38 12.42 16.79
CA LEU A 119 4.18 11.24 17.15
C LEU A 119 5.04 10.74 15.99
N THR A 120 4.51 10.77 14.77
CA THR A 120 5.21 10.26 13.58
C THR A 120 6.05 11.32 12.87
N ARG A 121 5.97 12.59 13.28
CA ARG A 121 6.63 13.75 12.64
C ARG A 121 6.26 13.90 11.16
N VAL A 122 5.00 13.63 10.84
CA VAL A 122 4.42 13.73 9.49
C VAL A 122 3.35 14.82 9.50
N ALA A 123 3.11 15.47 8.36
CA ALA A 123 2.05 16.47 8.25
C ALA A 123 0.66 15.86 8.51
N GLU A 124 -0.21 16.58 9.22
CA GLU A 124 -1.60 16.16 9.50
C GLU A 124 -2.36 15.78 8.22
N ARG A 125 -2.23 16.60 7.15
CA ARG A 125 -2.81 16.30 5.83
C ARG A 125 -2.40 14.94 5.28
N THR A 126 -1.18 14.49 5.56
CA THR A 126 -0.68 13.19 5.11
C THR A 126 -1.30 12.07 5.94
N ILE A 127 -1.44 12.24 7.26
CA ILE A 127 -2.12 11.26 8.12
C ILE A 127 -3.60 11.13 7.77
N ASP A 128 -4.31 12.25 7.60
CA ASP A 128 -5.72 12.24 7.21
C ASP A 128 -5.92 11.54 5.85
N ARG A 129 -5.06 11.83 4.87
CA ARG A 129 -5.04 11.12 3.59
C ARG A 129 -4.80 9.62 3.76
N GLN A 130 -3.86 9.22 4.61
CA GLN A 130 -3.57 7.80 4.86
C GLN A 130 -4.74 7.07 5.52
N LEU A 131 -5.46 7.71 6.45
CA LEU A 131 -6.69 7.15 7.05
C LEU A 131 -7.77 6.92 5.98
N ASN A 132 -7.96 7.89 5.08
CA ASN A 132 -8.88 7.74 3.96
C ASN A 132 -8.45 6.61 3.01
N GLU A 133 -7.19 6.60 2.58
CA GLU A 133 -6.65 5.55 1.71
C GLU A 133 -6.75 4.17 2.36
N ALA A 134 -6.47 4.06 3.66
CA ALA A 134 -6.63 2.83 4.44
C ALA A 134 -8.06 2.29 4.38
N ARG A 135 -9.05 3.15 4.65
CA ARG A 135 -10.46 2.76 4.64
C ARG A 135 -10.92 2.36 3.25
N PHE A 136 -10.51 3.10 2.22
CA PHE A 136 -10.83 2.75 0.84
C PHE A 136 -10.17 1.46 0.39
N LEU A 137 -8.89 1.23 0.72
CA LEU A 137 -8.19 -0.02 0.41
C LEU A 137 -8.87 -1.23 1.06
N SER A 138 -9.21 -1.13 2.35
CA SER A 138 -9.87 -2.22 3.07
C SER A 138 -11.27 -2.52 2.54
N SER A 139 -12.03 -1.48 2.15
CA SER A 139 -13.44 -1.63 1.76
C SER A 139 -13.63 -1.98 0.28
N TYR A 140 -12.84 -1.38 -0.61
CA TYR A 140 -13.04 -1.46 -2.07
C TYR A 140 -11.94 -2.23 -2.81
N ALA A 141 -10.80 -2.50 -2.16
CA ALA A 141 -9.65 -3.16 -2.77
C ALA A 141 -9.05 -4.27 -1.89
N PRO A 142 -9.86 -5.23 -1.38
CA PRO A 142 -9.39 -6.22 -0.41
C PRO A 142 -8.31 -7.14 -0.99
N ALA A 143 -8.36 -7.49 -2.29
CA ALA A 143 -7.36 -8.35 -2.90
C ALA A 143 -6.01 -7.62 -3.05
N THR A 144 -6.05 -6.34 -3.39
CA THR A 144 -4.91 -5.43 -3.46
C THR A 144 -4.27 -5.27 -2.08
N PHE A 145 -5.09 -5.03 -1.06
CA PHE A 145 -4.60 -4.91 0.31
C PHE A 145 -3.92 -6.22 0.78
N ALA A 146 -4.49 -7.38 0.45
CA ALA A 146 -3.89 -8.67 0.78
C ALA A 146 -2.55 -8.92 0.05
N ALA A 147 -2.41 -8.50 -1.22
CA ALA A 147 -1.13 -8.59 -1.93
C ALA A 147 -0.08 -7.64 -1.32
N PHE A 148 -0.50 -6.43 -0.94
CA PHE A 148 0.33 -5.45 -0.27
C PHE A 148 0.81 -5.96 1.10
N SER A 149 -0.08 -6.56 1.91
CA SER A 149 0.26 -7.10 3.23
C SER A 149 1.18 -8.31 3.16
N ARG A 150 1.17 -9.08 2.07
CA ARG A 150 2.17 -10.14 1.81
C ARG A 150 3.50 -9.60 1.29
N GLY A 151 3.59 -8.31 0.95
CA GLY A 151 4.76 -7.68 0.36
C GLY A 151 4.95 -8.04 -1.12
N GLU A 152 3.91 -8.49 -1.81
CA GLU A 152 3.95 -8.82 -3.25
C GLU A 152 3.94 -7.57 -4.12
N ILE A 153 3.37 -6.49 -3.59
CA ILE A 153 3.32 -5.16 -4.22
C ILE A 153 3.72 -4.11 -3.17
N SER A 154 4.22 -2.96 -3.63
CA SER A 154 4.55 -1.83 -2.73
C SER A 154 3.32 -0.96 -2.44
N TYR A 155 3.41 -0.09 -1.43
CA TYR A 155 2.33 0.87 -1.11
C TYR A 155 1.97 1.78 -2.29
N ARG A 156 2.96 2.14 -3.12
CA ARG A 156 2.73 2.91 -4.34
C ARG A 156 1.83 2.17 -5.32
N HIS A 157 2.05 0.87 -5.55
CA HIS A 157 1.14 0.06 -6.37
C HIS A 157 -0.27 0.06 -5.78
N ALA A 158 -0.40 -0.17 -4.47
CA ALA A 158 -1.71 -0.20 -3.80
C ALA A 158 -2.48 1.12 -3.97
N THR A 159 -1.84 2.26 -3.70
CA THR A 159 -2.49 3.59 -3.85
C THR A 159 -2.79 3.94 -5.31
N THR A 160 -1.97 3.52 -6.28
CA THR A 160 -2.25 3.71 -7.71
C THR A 160 -3.44 2.88 -8.16
N LEU A 161 -3.50 1.60 -7.79
CA LEU A 161 -4.63 0.73 -8.09
C LEU A 161 -5.91 1.25 -7.42
N LEU A 162 -5.81 1.74 -6.18
CA LEU A 162 -6.94 2.36 -5.51
C LEU A 162 -7.47 3.57 -6.27
N GLY A 163 -6.58 4.45 -6.74
CA GLY A 163 -6.97 5.61 -7.55
C GLY A 163 -7.70 5.23 -8.84
N GLN A 164 -7.35 4.08 -9.44
CA GLN A 164 -8.05 3.54 -10.61
C GLN A 164 -9.37 2.86 -10.25
N LEU A 165 -9.43 2.16 -9.11
CA LEU A 165 -10.65 1.53 -8.62
C LEU A 165 -11.74 2.56 -8.30
N LEU A 166 -11.36 3.69 -7.70
CA LEU A 166 -12.30 4.75 -7.33
C LEU A 166 -12.90 5.50 -8.53
N THR A 167 -12.40 5.30 -9.75
CA THR A 167 -13.02 5.85 -10.97
C THR A 167 -14.02 4.90 -11.62
N LEU A 168 -14.12 3.66 -11.12
CA LEU A 168 -15.06 2.66 -11.64
C LEU A 168 -16.44 2.82 -10.99
N PRO A 169 -17.52 2.48 -11.72
CA PRO A 169 -18.85 2.34 -11.13
C PRO A 169 -18.89 1.23 -10.07
N ASP A 170 -19.82 1.35 -9.13
CA ASP A 170 -20.07 0.35 -8.09
C ASP A 170 -20.34 -1.04 -8.67
N GLY A 171 -19.66 -2.05 -8.13
CA GLY A 171 -19.74 -3.44 -8.56
C GLY A 171 -18.65 -3.87 -9.55
N GLY A 172 -17.87 -2.94 -10.11
CA GLY A 172 -16.75 -3.25 -11.02
C GLY A 172 -15.42 -3.57 -10.34
N GLN A 173 -15.31 -3.36 -9.03
CA GLN A 173 -14.04 -3.36 -8.30
C GLN A 173 -13.37 -4.74 -8.27
N ALA A 174 -14.11 -5.80 -7.94
CA ALA A 174 -13.55 -7.15 -7.83
C ALA A 174 -12.99 -7.67 -9.17
N ALA A 175 -13.72 -7.47 -10.26
CA ALA A 175 -13.28 -7.86 -11.60
C ALA A 175 -12.05 -7.05 -12.07
N PHE A 176 -11.95 -5.79 -11.65
CA PHE A 176 -10.76 -4.99 -11.91
C PHE A 176 -9.54 -5.53 -11.16
N GLU A 177 -9.67 -5.84 -9.87
CA GLU A 177 -8.58 -6.40 -9.07
C GLU A 177 -8.07 -7.71 -9.66
N GLU A 178 -8.97 -8.64 -10.02
CA GLU A 178 -8.60 -9.93 -10.60
C GLU A 178 -7.77 -9.78 -11.88
N ARG A 179 -8.11 -8.78 -12.71
CA ARG A 179 -7.42 -8.54 -13.98
C ARG A 179 -6.07 -7.85 -13.80
N VAL A 180 -5.98 -6.84 -12.93
CA VAL A 180 -4.80 -5.94 -12.86
C VAL A 180 -3.77 -6.41 -11.83
N LEU A 181 -4.20 -7.08 -10.77
CA LEU A 181 -3.31 -7.50 -9.69
C LEU A 181 -2.18 -8.46 -10.15
N PRO A 182 -2.41 -9.42 -11.07
CA PRO A 182 -1.33 -10.26 -11.59
C PRO A 182 -0.23 -9.46 -12.32
N GLU A 183 -0.60 -8.41 -13.04
CA GLU A 183 0.35 -7.52 -13.72
C GLU A 183 1.13 -6.67 -12.71
N ALA A 184 0.43 -6.12 -11.69
CA ALA A 184 1.05 -5.30 -10.65
C ALA A 184 2.10 -6.04 -9.80
N LYS A 185 2.03 -7.38 -9.72
CA LYS A 185 3.06 -8.20 -9.05
C LYS A 185 4.34 -8.38 -9.89
N ARG A 186 4.27 -8.15 -11.20
CA ARG A 186 5.37 -8.41 -12.15
C ARG A 186 5.99 -7.14 -12.70
N LEU A 187 5.20 -6.09 -12.84
CA LEU A 187 5.60 -4.84 -13.46
C LEU A 187 5.72 -3.73 -12.43
N PRO A 188 6.65 -2.77 -12.62
CA PRO A 188 6.66 -1.56 -11.84
C PRO A 188 5.36 -0.77 -12.05
N VAL A 189 5.02 0.11 -11.11
CA VAL A 189 3.78 0.92 -11.09
C VAL A 189 3.46 1.60 -12.45
N SER A 190 4.48 2.05 -13.19
CA SER A 190 4.31 2.68 -14.49
C SER A 190 3.82 1.72 -15.59
N GLY A 191 4.07 0.43 -15.45
CA GLY A 191 3.64 -0.63 -16.37
C GLY A 191 2.30 -1.27 -16.03
N SER A 192 1.85 -1.21 -14.76
CA SER A 192 0.56 -1.78 -14.32
C SER A 192 -0.65 -0.87 -14.55
N SER A 193 -0.44 0.33 -15.10
CA SER A 193 -1.52 1.18 -15.57
C SER A 193 -2.15 0.55 -16.81
N THR A 194 -3.31 -0.09 -16.65
CA THR A 194 -4.16 -0.44 -17.80
C THR A 194 -4.43 0.85 -18.59
N ARG A 195 -3.72 1.07 -19.70
CA ARG A 195 -4.18 1.99 -20.74
C ARG A 195 -5.50 1.43 -21.25
N PRO A 196 -6.57 2.24 -21.40
CA PRO A 196 -7.75 1.79 -22.11
C PRO A 196 -7.29 1.31 -23.50
N ALA A 197 -7.69 0.09 -23.86
CA ALA A 197 -7.41 -0.48 -25.17
C ALA A 197 -8.02 0.41 -26.24
N GLY A 198 -7.22 1.30 -26.81
CA GLY A 198 -7.70 2.30 -27.77
C GLY A 198 -6.82 3.53 -27.87
N CYS A 199 -5.56 3.38 -28.27
CA CYS A 199 -4.90 4.31 -29.19
C CYS A 199 -3.51 3.76 -29.49
N GLY A 200 -3.35 3.14 -30.66
CA GLY A 200 -2.05 2.87 -31.24
C GLY A 200 -1.28 4.17 -31.41
N ARG A 201 -0.03 4.17 -30.98
CA ARG A 201 1.03 5.00 -31.55
C ARG A 201 2.37 4.41 -31.14
N SER A 202 3.01 3.86 -32.16
CA SER A 202 4.39 3.44 -32.23
C SER A 202 5.35 4.45 -31.60
N CYS A 203 6.20 3.98 -30.69
CA CYS A 203 7.43 4.66 -30.34
C CYS A 203 8.59 3.66 -30.46
N THR A 204 9.05 3.44 -31.68
CA THR A 204 10.42 3.02 -31.95
C THR A 204 11.33 4.13 -31.44
N ARG A 205 12.09 3.88 -30.37
CA ARG A 205 13.15 4.80 -29.93
C ARG A 205 14.50 4.24 -30.39
N ASN A 206 15.00 4.90 -31.42
CA ASN A 206 16.29 4.76 -32.07
C ASN A 206 17.42 4.93 -31.04
N ARG A 207 18.45 4.06 -31.09
CA ARG A 207 19.76 4.33 -30.49
C ARG A 207 20.61 5.03 -31.55
N SER A 208 21.17 6.17 -31.19
CA SER A 208 22.35 6.75 -31.82
C SER A 208 23.37 7.00 -30.72
#